data_AF-A0A2E3UU07-F1
#
_entry.id   AF-A0A2E3UU07-F1
#
_cell.length_a   1.000
_cell.length_b   1.000
_cell.length_c   1.000
_cell.angle_alpha   90.00
_cell.angle_beta   90.00
_cell.angle_gamma   90.00
#
_symmetry.space_group_name_H-M   'P 1'
#
loop_
_entity.id
_entity.type
_entity.pdbx_description
1 polymer ?
#
loop_
_entity_poly.entity_id
_entity_poly.type
_entity_poly.pdbx_seq_one_letter_code
_entity_poly.pdbx_strand_id
1 'polypeptide(L)'
;MKKREIFQREYWTGDSKDGVILSGDGYHFFRMDENGDIYEAYELYESDDGDEVVTPMPELQNLNWFKDLGFDSFEILDRIQKSEFLRVKCFMENKN
;
A
#
# COMPACT_ATOMS: atom_id res chain seq x y z
N MET A 1 -5.10 -11.72 -22.66
CA MET A 1 -3.91 -10.85 -22.54
C MET A 1 -3.53 -10.79 -21.07
N LYS A 2 -2.24 -10.90 -20.71
CA LYS A 2 -1.81 -10.63 -19.32
C LYS A 2 -1.91 -9.13 -19.10
N LYS A 3 -2.67 -8.70 -18.09
CA LYS A 3 -2.73 -7.29 -17.70
C LYS A 3 -1.35 -6.85 -17.21
N ARG A 4 -0.95 -5.62 -17.51
CA ARG A 4 0.34 -5.07 -17.10
C ARG A 4 0.28 -4.71 -15.61
N GLU A 5 1.08 -5.39 -14.80
CA GLU A 5 1.25 -5.03 -13.39
C GLU A 5 2.04 -3.73 -13.25
N ILE A 6 1.57 -2.87 -12.34
CA ILE A 6 2.26 -1.67 -11.88
C ILE A 6 2.33 -1.70 -10.35
N PHE A 7 3.35 -1.03 -9.82
CA PHE A 7 3.59 -0.92 -8.39
C PHE A 7 3.61 0.55 -8.04
N GLN A 8 2.82 0.91 -7.04
CA GLN A 8 2.60 2.29 -6.66
C GLN A 8 2.64 2.43 -5.14
N ARG A 9 2.88 3.64 -4.65
CA ARG A 9 2.68 3.98 -3.25
C ARG A 9 2.04 5.35 -3.10
N GLU A 10 1.40 5.60 -1.97
CA GLU A 10 1.03 6.94 -1.53
C GLU A 10 1.54 7.19 -0.12
N TYR A 11 1.81 8.45 0.19
CA TYR A 11 2.03 8.89 1.56
C TYR A 11 0.68 9.12 2.25
N TRP A 12 0.55 8.71 3.51
CA TRP A 12 -0.64 8.95 4.32
C TRP A 12 -0.26 9.56 5.67
N THR A 13 -1.22 10.25 6.28
CA THR A 13 -1.15 10.75 7.66
C THR A 13 -2.47 10.45 8.35
N GLY A 14 -2.44 10.05 9.62
CA GLY A 14 -3.65 9.72 10.37
C GLY A 14 -3.42 8.60 11.36
N ASP A 15 -4.47 7.88 11.70
CA ASP A 15 -4.36 6.69 12.54
C ASP A 15 -3.93 5.50 11.67
N SER A 16 -3.01 4.67 12.16
CA SER A 16 -2.58 3.47 11.44
C SER A 16 -3.75 2.51 11.26
N LYS A 17 -3.68 1.68 10.21
CA LYS A 17 -4.74 0.75 9.88
C LYS A 17 -5.07 -0.25 10.99
N ASP A 18 -4.04 -0.69 11.72
CA ASP A 18 -4.16 -1.58 12.86
C ASP A 18 -4.47 -0.88 14.20
N GLY A 19 -4.52 0.46 14.19
CA GLY A 19 -4.80 1.28 15.37
C GLY A 19 -3.67 1.32 16.40
N VAL A 20 -2.47 0.86 16.05
CA VAL A 20 -1.29 0.91 16.93
C VAL A 20 -0.79 2.34 17.10
N ILE A 21 -0.80 3.15 16.04
CA ILE A 21 -0.39 4.55 16.08
C ILE A 21 -1.60 5.45 15.85
N LEU A 22 -1.70 6.50 16.67
CA LEU A 22 -2.66 7.58 16.50
C LEU A 22 -1.93 8.82 15.98
N SER A 23 -2.44 9.43 14.90
CA SER A 23 -1.82 10.61 14.26
C SER A 23 -0.36 10.37 13.81
N GLY A 24 -0.09 9.22 13.23
CA GLY A 24 1.18 8.88 12.60
C GLY A 24 1.22 9.24 11.11
N ASP A 25 2.28 8.79 10.47
CA ASP A 25 2.43 8.84 9.03
C ASP A 25 3.11 7.57 8.49
N GLY A 26 3.03 7.41 7.18
CA GLY A 26 3.58 6.24 6.53
C GLY A 26 3.27 6.19 5.04
N TYR A 27 3.34 4.99 4.49
CA TYR A 27 3.02 4.75 3.09
C TYR A 27 2.07 3.58 2.93
N HIS A 28 1.13 3.70 2.00
CA HIS A 28 0.44 2.55 1.45
C HIS A 28 1.17 2.08 0.19
N PHE A 29 1.37 0.79 0.04
CA PHE A 29 2.00 0.15 -1.09
C PHE A 29 0.97 -0.68 -1.84
N PHE A 30 0.93 -0.56 -3.16
CA PHE A 30 -0.06 -1.23 -4.00
C PHE A 30 0.60 -2.02 -5.13
N ARG A 31 0.12 -3.25 -5.34
CA ARG A 31 0.26 -3.99 -6.60
C ARG A 31 -1.08 -3.92 -7.32
N MET A 32 -1.11 -3.32 -8.50
CA MET A 32 -2.33 -3.12 -9.28
C MET A 32 -2.08 -3.25 -10.78
N ASP A 33 -3.12 -3.12 -11.59
CA ASP A 33 -2.99 -2.94 -13.04
C ASP A 33 -3.20 -1.49 -13.49
N GLU A 34 -2.92 -1.24 -14.77
CA GLU A 34 -3.10 0.08 -15.40
C GLU A 34 -4.55 0.58 -15.48
N ASN A 35 -5.54 -0.27 -15.19
CA ASN A 35 -6.95 0.13 -15.07
C ASN A 35 -7.35 0.42 -13.62
N GLY A 36 -6.41 0.35 -12.67
CA GLY A 36 -6.63 0.66 -11.27
C GLY A 36 -7.14 -0.51 -10.43
N ASP A 37 -7.20 -1.74 -10.95
CA ASP A 37 -7.62 -2.89 -10.14
C ASP A 37 -6.51 -3.25 -9.14
N ILE A 38 -6.80 -3.15 -7.85
CA ILE A 38 -5.86 -3.45 -6.76
C ILE A 38 -5.84 -4.95 -6.48
N TYR A 39 -4.66 -5.55 -6.59
CA TYR A 39 -4.45 -6.98 -6.33
C TYR A 39 -3.91 -7.27 -4.94
N GLU A 40 -3.17 -6.33 -4.36
CA GLU A 40 -2.50 -6.50 -3.07
C GLU A 40 -2.09 -5.12 -2.54
N ALA A 41 -2.28 -4.91 -1.23
CA ALA A 41 -1.97 -3.66 -0.58
C ALA A 41 -1.39 -3.86 0.84
N TYR A 42 -0.48 -2.98 1.23
CA TYR A 42 0.16 -2.96 2.55
C TYR A 42 0.29 -1.53 3.05
N GLU A 43 0.15 -1.36 4.35
CA GLU A 43 0.57 -0.17 5.09
C GLU A 43 1.96 -0.41 5.67
N LEU A 44 2.84 0.59 5.59
CA LEU A 44 4.14 0.61 6.27
C LEU A 44 4.26 1.94 7.02
N TYR A 45 4.64 1.85 8.30
CA TYR A 45 4.95 2.99 9.15
C TYR A 45 6.08 2.66 10.13
N GLU A 46 6.62 3.68 10.80
CA GLU A 46 7.60 3.55 11.88
C GLU A 46 6.90 3.70 13.23
N SER A 47 7.14 2.79 14.18
CA SER A 47 6.62 2.88 15.54
C SER A 47 7.34 3.95 16.37
N ASP A 48 6.76 4.31 17.53
CA ASP A 48 7.40 5.21 18.49
C ASP A 48 8.78 4.69 18.99
N ASP A 49 9.02 3.38 18.89
CA ASP A 49 10.29 2.73 19.23
C ASP A 49 11.30 2.74 18.07
N GLY A 50 10.93 3.28 16.90
CA GLY A 50 11.74 3.32 15.68
C GLY A 50 11.70 2.04 14.85
N ASP A 51 10.75 1.13 15.11
CA ASP A 51 10.61 -0.12 14.37
C ASP A 51 9.69 0.04 13.16
N GLU A 52 10.09 -0.50 12.01
CA GLU A 52 9.19 -0.63 10.86
C GLU A 52 8.09 -1.67 11.14
N VAL A 53 6.84 -1.25 10.94
CA VAL A 53 5.64 -2.09 11.04
C VAL A 53 4.95 -2.14 9.69
N VAL A 54 4.64 -3.36 9.24
CA VAL A 54 3.94 -3.61 7.98
C VAL A 54 2.63 -4.31 8.27
N THR A 55 1.52 -3.71 7.82
CA THR A 55 0.16 -4.22 8.05
C THR A 55 -0.53 -4.49 6.71
N PRO A 56 -1.05 -5.71 6.45
CA PRO A 56 -1.76 -6.00 5.21
C PRO A 56 -3.11 -5.28 5.17
N MET A 57 -3.52 -4.87 3.97
CA MET A 57 -4.80 -4.18 3.73
C MET A 57 -5.72 -5.00 2.81
N PRO A 58 -6.21 -6.17 3.26
CA PRO A 58 -7.03 -7.06 2.43
C PRO A 58 -8.36 -6.43 2.01
N GLU A 59 -8.86 -5.43 2.73
CA GLU A 59 -10.07 -4.69 2.38
C GLU A 59 -9.93 -3.88 1.09
N LEU A 60 -8.70 -3.56 0.66
CA LEU A 60 -8.43 -2.87 -0.59
C LEU A 60 -8.31 -3.85 -1.77
N GLN A 61 -8.22 -5.15 -1.50
CA GLN A 61 -8.10 -6.16 -2.54
C GLN A 61 -9.39 -6.26 -3.35
N ASN A 62 -9.26 -6.28 -4.68
CA ASN A 62 -10.36 -6.27 -5.65
C ASN A 62 -11.16 -4.96 -5.71
N LEU A 63 -10.71 -3.90 -5.03
CA LEU A 63 -11.21 -2.56 -5.29
C LEU A 63 -10.50 -1.97 -6.50
N ASN A 64 -11.21 -1.12 -7.23
CA ASN A 64 -10.69 -0.32 -8.31
C ASN A 64 -10.44 1.11 -7.85
N TRP A 65 -9.21 1.59 -8.06
CA TRP A 65 -8.75 2.93 -7.69
C TRP A 65 -9.66 4.05 -8.20
N PHE A 66 -10.16 3.91 -9.42
CA PHE A 66 -11.01 4.94 -10.04
C PHE A 66 -12.47 4.74 -9.67
N LYS A 67 -12.99 3.52 -9.84
CA LYS A 67 -14.44 3.26 -9.76
C LYS A 67 -14.96 3.16 -8.33
N ASP A 68 -14.18 2.53 -7.45
CA ASP A 68 -14.62 2.22 -6.09
C ASP A 68 -14.11 3.26 -5.09
N LEU A 69 -12.88 3.76 -5.29
CA LEU A 69 -12.30 4.80 -4.43
C LEU A 69 -12.57 6.23 -4.92
N GLY A 70 -13.02 6.41 -6.17
CA GLY A 70 -13.48 7.70 -6.70
C GLY A 70 -12.38 8.66 -7.14
N PHE A 71 -11.14 8.19 -7.32
CA PHE A 71 -10.06 9.02 -7.86
C PHE A 71 -10.15 9.15 -9.38
N ASP A 72 -9.71 10.29 -9.91
CA ASP A 72 -9.73 10.55 -11.36
C ASP A 72 -8.42 10.15 -12.06
N SER A 73 -7.34 9.96 -11.31
CA SER A 73 -6.00 9.70 -11.84
C SER A 73 -5.11 8.98 -10.81
N PHE A 74 -3.91 8.58 -11.25
CA PHE A 74 -2.84 8.08 -10.39
C PHE A 74 -1.90 9.21 -9.91
N GLU A 75 -2.26 10.49 -10.04
CA GLU A 75 -1.32 11.59 -9.75
C GLU A 75 -0.87 11.68 -8.29
N ILE A 76 -1.69 11.19 -7.36
CA ILE A 76 -1.33 11.12 -5.93
C ILE A 76 -0.46 9.90 -5.60
N LEU A 77 -0.23 9.02 -6.57
CA LEU A 77 0.56 7.81 -6.43
C LEU A 77 1.95 7.99 -7.01
N ASP A 78 2.96 7.67 -6.21
CA ASP A 78 4.33 7.50 -6.67
C ASP A 78 4.49 6.14 -7.33
N ARG A 79 5.01 6.11 -8.55
CA ARG A 79 5.40 4.86 -9.19
C ARG A 79 6.70 4.33 -8.59
N ILE A 80 6.66 3.10 -8.10
CA ILE A 80 7.81 2.43 -7.46
C ILE A 80 8.27 1.22 -8.26
N GLN A 81 9.46 0.71 -7.89
CA GLN A 81 9.95 -0.55 -8.45
C GLN A 81 9.31 -1.74 -7.75
N LYS A 82 9.16 -2.85 -8.48
CA LYS A 82 8.67 -4.13 -7.91
C LYS A 82 9.49 -4.58 -6.70
N SER A 83 10.81 -4.36 -6.72
CA SER A 83 11.73 -4.70 -5.63
C SER A 83 11.37 -4.00 -4.31
N GLU A 84 10.90 -2.76 -4.36
CA GLU A 84 10.48 -2.00 -3.19
C GLU A 84 9.21 -2.60 -2.58
N PHE A 85 8.20 -2.89 -3.40
CA PHE A 85 6.99 -3.59 -2.96
C PHE A 85 7.31 -4.95 -2.35
N LEU A 86 8.19 -5.73 -3.00
CA LEU A 86 8.59 -7.05 -2.49
C LEU A 86 9.36 -6.95 -1.16
N ARG A 87 10.16 -5.90 -0.94
CA ARG A 87 10.82 -5.67 0.35
C ARG A 87 9.79 -5.56 1.48
N VAL A 88 8.76 -4.73 1.29
CA VAL A 88 7.68 -4.53 2.26
C VAL A 88 6.95 -5.84 2.52
N LYS A 89 6.59 -6.56 1.46
CA LYS A 89 5.95 -7.88 1.57
C LYS A 89 6.80 -8.89 2.35
N CYS A 90 8.09 -9.01 2.04
CA CYS A 90 8.98 -9.92 2.74
C CYS A 90 9.16 -9.53 4.22
N PHE A 91 9.09 -8.24 4.55
CA PHE A 91 9.17 -7.78 5.94
C PHE A 91 8.00 -8.32 6.77
N MET A 92 6.79 -8.32 6.20
CA MET A 92 5.60 -8.93 6.80
C MET A 92 5.75 -10.45 6.95
N GLU A 93 6.26 -11.15 5.93
CA GLU A 93 6.41 -12.61 5.95
C GLU A 93 7.46 -13.10 6.94
N ASN A 94 8.49 -12.30 7.25
CA ASN A 94 9.57 -12.66 8.19
C ASN A 94 9.25 -12.37 9.67
N LYS A 95 8.17 -11.64 9.97
CA LYS A 95 7.72 -11.35 11.35
C LYS A 95 6.65 -12.35 11.87
N ASN A 96 6.23 -13.32 11.06
CA ASN A 96 5.31 -14.41 11.42
C ASN A 96 6.04 -15.75 11.58
#